data_AF-A0A975KGT2-F1
#
_entry.id   AF-A0A975KGT2-F1
#
_cell.length_a   1.000
_cell.length_b   1.000
_cell.length_c   1.000
_cell.angle_alpha   90.00
_cell.angle_beta   90.00
_cell.angle_gamma   90.00
#
_symmetry.space_group_name_H-M   'P 1'
#
loop_
_entity.id
_entity.type
_entity.pdbx_description
1 polymer ?
#
loop_
_entity_poly.entity_id
_entity_poly.type
_entity_poly.pdbx_seq_one_letter_code
_entity_poly.pdbx_strand_id
1 'polypeptide(L)'
;MRLVAKAKPVKIRIKSGGEEHVSLESLKHNFCVEDIRLLLDGRLTRWLKQRNEEALAKEIDNWDTFSLDTPKGYLDFIMLFFQNDLPSDSINTPLDLAQYWENKTEYKKNSLILYQHLLNSEIEAAKKIYKEKILNNIDWHKTFLQFPDFEQDAEAMWLLGKLLFDKGEIEEGYRYIQKAAQKGSCKEAFMFVSEREYEKELEKKHRFYGVDKEAFTKFGNDLTLSWVNNFSGKNREVALFIYHCRLIIRDIYKNGSYNAIDRALELFHRNSSSCLRIEMEFIIGLIYDEYGSKKAKEQYLKIADIYFPAQQMLTKTTFAINLRNRSLAQQITYIVQHLFEFE
;
A
#
# COMPACT_ATOMS: atom_id res chain seq x y z
N MET A 1 52.23 -8.78 -69.17
CA MET A 1 51.09 -8.16 -68.44
C MET A 1 51.23 -8.54 -66.97
N ARG A 2 51.56 -7.61 -66.07
CA ARG A 2 51.67 -7.92 -64.63
C ARG A 2 50.26 -7.99 -64.04
N LEU A 3 49.83 -9.17 -63.61
CA LEU A 3 48.58 -9.36 -62.85
C LEU A 3 48.76 -8.73 -61.47
N VAL A 4 48.18 -7.55 -61.26
CA VAL A 4 48.05 -6.96 -59.94
C VAL A 4 46.96 -7.74 -59.20
N ALA A 5 47.34 -8.47 -58.16
CA ALA A 5 46.37 -9.14 -57.30
C ALA A 5 45.45 -8.08 -56.67
N LYS A 6 44.19 -8.02 -57.11
CA LYS A 6 43.16 -7.23 -56.43
C LYS A 6 42.83 -7.96 -55.13
N ALA A 7 43.16 -7.35 -53.99
CA ALA A 7 42.72 -7.84 -52.69
C ALA A 7 41.19 -7.99 -52.68
N LYS A 8 40.69 -9.09 -52.13
CA LYS A 8 39.24 -9.28 -51.97
C LYS A 8 38.69 -8.14 -51.08
N PRO A 9 37.53 -7.56 -51.41
CA PRO A 9 36.90 -6.57 -50.56
C PRO A 9 36.73 -7.12 -49.14
N VAL A 10 37.18 -6.37 -48.14
CA VAL A 10 37.02 -6.74 -46.73
C VAL A 10 35.54 -6.64 -46.37
N LYS A 11 34.90 -7.77 -46.06
CA LYS A 11 33.49 -7.80 -45.63
C LYS A 11 33.40 -7.32 -44.17
N ILE A 12 32.76 -6.18 -43.95
CA ILE A 12 32.53 -5.67 -42.59
C ILE A 12 31.32 -6.39 -42.00
N ARG A 13 31.43 -6.81 -40.75
CA ARG A 13 30.32 -7.32 -39.95
C ARG A 13 30.10 -6.38 -38.78
N ILE A 14 28.85 -6.10 -38.48
CA ILE A 14 28.45 -5.30 -37.32
C ILE A 14 27.55 -6.14 -36.44
N LYS A 15 27.54 -5.83 -35.15
CA LYS A 15 26.69 -6.47 -34.16
C LYS A 15 25.85 -5.40 -33.45
N SER A 16 24.56 -5.65 -33.30
CA SER A 16 23.62 -4.80 -32.56
C SER A 16 22.53 -5.67 -31.95
N GLY A 17 22.01 -5.31 -30.78
CA GLY A 17 20.91 -6.05 -30.15
C GLY A 17 21.25 -7.53 -29.90
N GLY A 18 22.55 -7.84 -29.75
CA GLY A 18 23.04 -9.21 -29.56
C GLY A 18 23.28 -10.04 -30.83
N GLU A 19 23.01 -9.53 -32.03
CA GLU A 19 23.06 -10.30 -33.30
C GLU A 19 23.99 -9.69 -34.35
N GLU A 20 24.59 -10.51 -35.22
CA GLU A 20 25.36 -10.04 -36.38
C GLU A 20 24.42 -9.71 -37.56
N HIS A 21 24.65 -8.57 -38.22
CA HIS A 21 23.76 -8.12 -39.30
C HIS A 21 24.40 -8.19 -40.69
N VAL A 22 23.61 -8.71 -41.63
CA VAL A 22 23.96 -8.83 -43.04
C VAL A 22 23.10 -7.96 -43.96
N SER A 23 22.11 -7.25 -43.45
CA SER A 23 21.27 -6.30 -44.19
C SER A 23 20.81 -5.18 -43.26
N LEU A 24 20.40 -4.04 -43.83
CA LEU A 24 19.80 -2.93 -43.07
C LEU A 24 18.52 -3.38 -42.36
N GLU A 25 17.67 -4.16 -43.04
CA GLU A 25 16.46 -4.74 -42.45
C GLU A 25 16.76 -5.62 -41.23
N SER A 26 17.81 -6.45 -41.27
CA SER A 26 18.19 -7.27 -40.12
C SER A 26 18.68 -6.43 -38.94
N LEU A 27 19.39 -5.33 -39.21
CA LEU A 27 19.81 -4.36 -38.19
C LEU A 27 18.60 -3.67 -37.57
N LYS A 28 17.62 -3.25 -38.38
CA LYS A 28 16.39 -2.58 -37.93
C LYS A 28 15.56 -3.45 -36.98
N HIS A 29 15.51 -4.76 -37.15
CA HIS A 29 14.79 -5.65 -36.22
C HIS A 29 15.50 -5.90 -34.88
N ASN A 30 16.75 -5.47 -34.75
CA ASN A 30 17.61 -5.68 -33.57
C ASN A 30 18.38 -4.40 -33.21
N PHE A 31 17.69 -3.27 -33.34
CA PHE A 31 18.32 -1.95 -33.30
C PHE A 31 18.61 -1.56 -31.84
N CYS A 32 19.88 -1.27 -31.56
CA CYS A 32 20.36 -0.82 -30.26
C CYS A 32 21.28 0.37 -30.46
N VAL A 33 20.86 1.58 -30.05
CA VAL A 33 21.66 2.79 -30.25
C VAL A 33 23.00 2.69 -29.56
N GLU A 34 23.08 2.08 -28.37
CA GLU A 34 24.35 1.95 -27.64
C GLU A 34 25.37 1.09 -28.40
N ASP A 35 24.94 -0.01 -29.01
CA ASP A 35 25.82 -0.84 -29.85
C ASP A 35 26.25 -0.08 -31.11
N ILE A 36 25.32 0.67 -31.71
CA ILE A 36 25.55 1.41 -32.96
C ILE A 36 26.45 2.63 -32.71
N ARG A 37 26.30 3.31 -31.57
CA ARG A 37 27.11 4.45 -31.13
C ARG A 37 28.60 4.12 -31.18
N LEU A 38 28.97 2.90 -30.78
CA LEU A 38 30.36 2.41 -30.81
C LEU A 38 30.92 2.23 -32.23
N LEU A 39 30.06 2.22 -33.26
CA LEU A 39 30.41 2.03 -34.67
C LEU A 39 30.42 3.34 -35.47
N LEU A 40 30.11 4.47 -34.82
CA LEU A 40 30.12 5.81 -35.43
C LEU A 40 31.52 6.36 -35.71
N ASP A 41 32.57 5.59 -35.44
CA ASP A 41 33.97 5.86 -35.85
C ASP A 41 34.23 5.59 -37.36
N GLY A 42 33.18 5.59 -38.17
CA GLY A 42 33.20 5.30 -39.61
C GLY A 42 33.13 3.81 -39.96
N ARG A 43 33.06 2.89 -38.99
CA ARG A 43 32.77 1.46 -39.26
C ARG A 43 31.36 1.27 -39.79
N LEU A 44 30.37 1.92 -39.19
CA LEU A 44 28.98 1.87 -39.64
C LEU A 44 28.81 2.46 -41.03
N THR A 45 29.39 3.64 -41.29
CA THR A 45 29.40 4.28 -42.62
C THR A 45 29.93 3.34 -43.71
N ARG A 46 31.07 2.68 -43.46
CA ARG A 46 31.65 1.71 -44.40
C ARG A 46 30.76 0.49 -44.59
N TRP A 47 30.14 -0.01 -43.53
CA TRP A 47 29.21 -1.14 -43.62
C TRP A 47 27.96 -0.78 -44.44
N LEU A 48 27.37 0.39 -44.23
CA LEU A 48 26.21 0.89 -44.99
C LEU A 48 26.52 1.05 -46.48
N LYS A 49 27.68 1.62 -46.83
CA LYS A 49 28.15 1.71 -48.23
C LYS A 49 28.29 0.33 -48.90
N GLN A 50 28.74 -0.69 -48.17
CA GLN A 50 28.79 -2.08 -48.69
C GLN A 50 27.40 -2.69 -48.96
N ARG A 51 26.33 -2.07 -48.47
CA ARG A 51 24.93 -2.48 -48.68
C ARG A 51 24.17 -1.56 -49.64
N ASN A 52 24.87 -0.65 -50.32
CA ASN A 52 24.31 0.36 -51.21
C ASN A 52 23.39 1.38 -50.51
N GLU A 53 23.55 1.58 -49.20
CA GLU A 53 22.81 2.58 -48.41
C GLU A 53 23.58 3.92 -48.37
N GLU A 54 23.87 4.50 -49.54
CA GLU A 54 24.76 5.67 -49.65
C GLU A 54 24.22 6.94 -49.00
N ALA A 55 22.89 7.17 -49.08
CA ALA A 55 22.24 8.33 -48.48
C ALA A 55 22.32 8.27 -46.95
N LEU A 56 21.88 7.16 -46.36
CA LEU A 56 21.97 6.93 -44.91
C LEU A 56 23.43 6.96 -44.43
N ALA A 57 24.36 6.37 -45.18
CA ALA A 57 25.78 6.43 -44.85
C ALA A 57 26.31 7.87 -44.78
N LYS A 58 25.86 8.76 -45.68
CA LYS A 58 26.24 10.18 -45.66
C LYS A 58 25.66 10.92 -44.47
N GLU A 59 24.42 10.63 -44.07
CA GLU A 59 23.81 11.23 -42.88
C GLU A 59 24.55 10.80 -41.61
N ILE A 60 24.85 9.51 -41.49
CA ILE A 60 25.61 8.93 -40.37
C ILE A 60 27.03 9.49 -40.28
N ASP A 61 27.73 9.68 -41.41
CA ASP A 61 29.10 10.22 -41.44
C ASP A 61 29.19 11.65 -40.91
N ASN A 62 28.09 12.40 -41.00
CA ASN A 62 27.98 13.77 -40.51
C ASN A 62 27.29 13.87 -39.14
N TRP A 63 26.93 12.74 -38.52
CA TRP A 63 26.17 12.74 -37.27
C TRP A 63 27.03 13.18 -36.09
N ASP A 64 26.50 14.11 -35.29
CA ASP A 64 27.14 14.50 -34.03
C ASP A 64 26.85 13.47 -32.94
N THR A 65 27.88 12.73 -32.51
CA THR A 65 27.75 11.71 -31.47
C THR A 65 27.29 12.25 -30.12
N PHE A 66 27.49 13.55 -29.84
CA PHE A 66 27.04 14.17 -28.60
C PHE A 66 25.52 14.41 -28.58
N SER A 67 24.87 14.46 -29.73
CA SER A 67 23.40 14.60 -29.81
C SER A 67 22.65 13.41 -29.20
N LEU A 68 23.28 12.22 -29.19
CA LEU A 68 22.72 10.99 -28.61
C LEU A 68 22.54 11.06 -27.09
N ASP A 69 23.18 12.01 -26.42
CA ASP A 69 23.02 12.22 -24.97
C ASP A 69 21.76 13.04 -24.63
N THR A 70 20.98 13.44 -25.65
CA THR A 70 19.69 14.13 -25.48
C THR A 70 18.54 13.25 -25.99
N PRO A 71 17.36 13.27 -25.34
CA PRO A 71 16.20 12.48 -25.81
C PRO A 71 15.82 12.76 -27.27
N LYS A 72 15.88 14.04 -27.67
CA LYS A 72 15.60 14.45 -29.05
C LYS A 72 16.63 13.91 -30.03
N GLY A 73 17.93 14.12 -29.78
CA GLY A 73 18.96 13.61 -30.69
C GLY A 73 19.01 12.09 -30.73
N TYR A 74 18.70 11.41 -29.62
CA TYR A 74 18.55 9.96 -29.58
C TYR A 74 17.39 9.48 -30.47
N LEU A 75 16.23 10.14 -30.40
CA LEU A 75 15.09 9.86 -31.28
C LEU A 75 15.42 10.16 -32.75
N ASP A 76 15.93 11.36 -33.04
CA ASP A 76 16.28 11.80 -34.40
C ASP A 76 17.27 10.81 -35.06
N PHE A 77 18.24 10.30 -34.28
CA PHE A 77 19.17 9.29 -34.74
C PHE A 77 18.49 7.98 -35.11
N ILE A 78 17.58 7.48 -34.27
CA ILE A 78 16.80 6.28 -34.59
C ILE A 78 15.99 6.54 -35.86
N MET A 79 15.32 7.69 -35.94
CA MET A 79 14.47 8.03 -37.09
C MET A 79 15.21 7.96 -38.42
N LEU A 80 16.53 8.24 -38.49
CA LEU A 80 17.33 8.05 -39.71
C LEU A 80 17.19 6.64 -40.32
N PHE A 81 17.11 5.61 -39.49
CA PHE A 81 17.03 4.21 -39.94
C PHE A 81 15.62 3.76 -40.29
N PHE A 82 14.61 4.53 -39.86
CA PHE A 82 13.20 4.13 -39.91
C PHE A 82 12.29 5.18 -40.57
N GLN A 83 12.85 6.17 -41.28
CA GLN A 83 12.11 7.29 -41.88
C GLN A 83 10.92 6.84 -42.75
N ASN A 84 11.03 5.67 -43.39
CA ASN A 84 10.01 5.11 -44.27
C ASN A 84 9.05 4.13 -43.59
N ASP A 85 9.35 3.69 -42.37
CA ASP A 85 8.62 2.64 -41.66
C ASP A 85 7.75 3.18 -40.52
N LEU A 86 8.02 4.41 -40.07
CA LEU A 86 7.36 5.04 -38.94
C LEU A 86 6.42 6.16 -39.39
N PRO A 87 5.22 6.27 -38.78
CA PRO A 87 4.35 7.42 -39.01
C PRO A 87 4.97 8.67 -38.39
N SER A 88 5.50 9.57 -39.23
CA SER A 88 6.24 10.78 -38.81
C SER A 88 5.50 11.66 -37.81
N ASP A 89 4.17 11.63 -37.81
CA ASP A 89 3.35 12.64 -37.13
C ASP A 89 2.93 12.23 -35.70
N SER A 90 3.23 11.00 -35.26
CA SER A 90 2.76 10.47 -33.96
C SER A 90 3.86 10.13 -32.95
N ILE A 91 5.13 10.19 -33.35
CA ILE A 91 6.26 9.79 -32.51
C ILE A 91 7.11 11.02 -32.21
N ASN A 92 6.99 11.57 -31.00
CA ASN A 92 7.68 12.81 -30.59
C ASN A 92 8.74 12.58 -29.52
N THR A 93 8.66 11.45 -28.81
CA THR A 93 9.59 11.08 -27.75
C THR A 93 10.12 9.66 -27.93
N PRO A 94 11.28 9.31 -27.36
CA PRO A 94 11.73 7.92 -27.29
C PRO A 94 10.69 6.99 -26.64
N LEU A 95 9.94 7.49 -25.65
CA LEU A 95 8.88 6.73 -25.00
C LEU A 95 7.71 6.43 -25.95
N ASP A 96 7.29 7.38 -26.79
CA ASP A 96 6.27 7.17 -27.82
C ASP A 96 6.70 6.07 -28.81
N LEU A 97 7.98 6.09 -29.20
CA LEU A 97 8.54 5.09 -30.10
C LEU A 97 8.56 3.70 -29.46
N ALA A 98 8.96 3.60 -28.19
CA ALA A 98 8.95 2.33 -27.46
C ALA A 98 7.55 1.72 -27.41
N GLN A 99 6.53 2.55 -27.16
CA GLN A 99 5.11 2.15 -27.15
C GLN A 99 4.60 1.73 -28.53
N TYR A 100 5.00 2.46 -29.56
CA TYR A 100 4.65 2.13 -30.94
C TYR A 100 5.20 0.73 -31.31
N TRP A 101 6.49 0.50 -31.03
CA TRP A 101 7.16 -0.77 -31.32
C TRP A 101 6.69 -1.94 -30.47
N GLU A 102 6.20 -1.70 -29.26
CA GLU A 102 5.70 -2.75 -28.36
C GLU A 102 4.60 -3.60 -29.01
N ASN A 103 3.76 -2.98 -29.84
CA ASN A 103 2.65 -3.61 -30.53
C ASN A 103 3.02 -4.18 -31.92
N LYS A 104 4.30 -4.15 -32.30
CA LYS A 104 4.80 -4.65 -33.58
C LYS A 104 5.69 -5.85 -33.34
N THR A 105 5.24 -7.03 -33.79
CA THR A 105 5.98 -8.30 -33.60
C THR A 105 7.44 -8.20 -34.03
N GLU A 106 7.70 -7.49 -35.13
CA GLU A 106 9.02 -7.31 -35.72
C GLU A 106 9.95 -6.37 -34.91
N TYR A 107 9.39 -5.43 -34.14
CA TYR A 107 10.16 -4.44 -33.36
C TYR A 107 10.02 -4.60 -31.85
N LYS A 108 9.34 -5.65 -31.37
CA LYS A 108 9.14 -5.90 -29.95
C LYS A 108 10.46 -5.96 -29.16
N LYS A 109 11.53 -6.49 -29.77
CA LYS A 109 12.87 -6.52 -29.18
C LYS A 109 13.46 -5.12 -29.04
N ASN A 110 13.32 -4.27 -30.05
CA ASN A 110 13.75 -2.87 -30.00
C ASN A 110 13.00 -2.10 -28.91
N SER A 111 11.69 -2.31 -28.79
CA SER A 111 10.87 -1.72 -27.72
C SER A 111 11.43 -2.06 -26.33
N LEU A 112 11.74 -3.33 -26.07
CA LEU A 112 12.33 -3.74 -24.78
C LEU A 112 13.71 -3.12 -24.53
N ILE A 113 14.58 -3.07 -25.53
CA ILE A 113 15.89 -2.41 -25.43
C ILE A 113 15.72 -0.93 -25.14
N LEU A 114 14.77 -0.27 -25.81
CA LEU A 114 14.50 1.15 -25.61
C LEU A 114 13.94 1.42 -24.20
N TYR A 115 12.99 0.62 -23.72
CA TYR A 115 12.53 0.72 -22.34
C TYR A 115 13.65 0.55 -21.31
N GLN A 116 14.61 -0.36 -21.55
CA GLN A 116 15.78 -0.52 -20.68
C GLN A 116 16.67 0.72 -20.65
N HIS A 117 16.87 1.36 -21.81
CA HIS A 117 17.60 2.63 -21.90
C HIS A 117 16.87 3.74 -21.13
N LEU A 118 15.55 3.85 -21.32
CA LEU A 118 14.72 4.92 -20.74
C LEU A 118 14.50 4.78 -19.23
N LEU A 119 14.61 3.56 -18.69
CA LEU A 119 14.33 3.24 -17.28
C LEU A 119 15.07 4.15 -16.27
N ASN A 120 16.27 4.63 -16.63
CA ASN A 120 17.09 5.45 -15.73
C ASN A 120 17.26 6.90 -16.22
N SER A 121 16.69 7.26 -17.37
CA SER A 121 16.84 8.60 -17.98
C SER A 121 15.53 9.39 -18.01
N GLU A 122 14.37 8.72 -18.01
CA GLU A 122 13.06 9.35 -18.06
C GLU A 122 12.12 8.81 -16.96
N ILE A 123 11.68 9.68 -16.05
CA ILE A 123 10.80 9.28 -14.94
C ILE A 123 9.44 8.77 -15.45
N GLU A 124 8.91 9.36 -16.52
CA GLU A 124 7.67 8.90 -17.17
C GLU A 124 7.79 7.47 -17.69
N ALA A 125 8.95 7.13 -18.29
CA ALA A 125 9.22 5.76 -18.73
C ALA A 125 9.28 4.80 -17.53
N ALA A 126 9.98 5.18 -16.46
CA ALA A 126 10.04 4.37 -15.23
C ALA A 126 8.65 4.12 -14.62
N LYS A 127 7.80 5.15 -14.54
CA LYS A 127 6.41 5.02 -14.07
C LYS A 127 5.60 4.05 -14.92
N LYS A 128 5.71 4.13 -16.25
CA LYS A 128 5.03 3.21 -17.16
C LYS A 128 5.52 1.77 -16.99
N ILE A 129 6.84 1.56 -17.04
CA ILE A 129 7.45 0.23 -16.91
C ILE A 129 7.05 -0.42 -15.58
N TYR A 130 6.99 0.35 -14.49
CA TYR A 130 6.53 -0.13 -13.18
C TYR A 130 5.07 -0.58 -13.21
N LYS A 131 4.16 0.28 -13.70
CA LYS A 131 2.71 0.01 -13.72
C LYS A 131 2.35 -1.17 -14.61
N GLU A 132 2.92 -1.21 -15.80
CA GLU A 132 2.62 -2.21 -16.83
C GLU A 132 3.48 -3.48 -16.67
N LYS A 133 4.44 -3.48 -15.73
CA LYS A 133 5.35 -4.60 -15.46
C LYS A 133 6.10 -5.06 -16.71
N ILE A 134 6.54 -4.10 -17.52
CA ILE A 134 7.22 -4.36 -18.80
C ILE A 134 8.57 -5.05 -18.56
N LEU A 135 9.31 -4.61 -17.53
CA LEU A 135 10.58 -5.18 -17.13
C LEU A 135 10.47 -5.86 -15.75
N ASN A 136 11.21 -6.94 -15.57
CA ASN A 136 11.25 -7.73 -14.34
C ASN A 136 12.57 -7.53 -13.60
N ASN A 137 12.59 -7.87 -12.31
CA ASN A 137 13.78 -7.86 -11.45
C ASN A 137 14.45 -6.47 -11.33
N ILE A 138 13.64 -5.41 -11.32
CA ILE A 138 14.12 -4.03 -11.13
C ILE A 138 14.04 -3.66 -9.64
N ASP A 139 15.11 -3.04 -9.14
CA ASP A 139 15.09 -2.39 -7.84
C ASP A 139 14.38 -1.03 -7.94
N TRP A 140 13.05 -1.08 -7.89
CA TRP A 140 12.20 0.11 -8.03
C TRP A 140 12.45 1.17 -6.96
N HIS A 141 12.94 0.79 -5.78
CA HIS A 141 13.29 1.76 -4.75
C HIS A 141 14.46 2.63 -5.22
N LYS A 142 15.55 1.99 -5.67
CA LYS A 142 16.70 2.69 -6.22
C LYS A 142 16.37 3.44 -7.51
N THR A 143 15.59 2.81 -8.41
CA THR A 143 15.23 3.39 -9.71
C THR A 143 14.45 4.69 -9.57
N PHE A 144 13.44 4.77 -8.70
CA PHE A 144 12.69 6.03 -8.55
C PHE A 144 13.53 7.13 -7.88
N LEU A 145 14.35 6.79 -6.88
CA LEU A 145 15.11 7.78 -6.12
C LEU A 145 16.29 8.41 -6.88
N GLN A 146 16.75 7.81 -7.98
CA GLN A 146 17.86 8.36 -8.76
C GLN A 146 17.46 9.58 -9.62
N PHE A 147 16.15 9.77 -9.86
CA PHE A 147 15.65 10.85 -10.71
C PHE A 147 15.74 12.20 -9.98
N PRO A 148 16.38 13.23 -10.56
CA PRO A 148 16.52 14.54 -9.94
C PRO A 148 15.18 15.22 -9.61
N ASP A 149 14.17 14.93 -10.40
CA ASP A 149 12.81 15.47 -10.36
C ASP A 149 11.82 14.59 -9.58
N PHE A 150 12.28 13.50 -8.96
CA PHE A 150 11.42 12.59 -8.17
C PHE A 150 10.57 13.32 -7.11
N GLU A 151 11.17 14.22 -6.33
CA GLU A 151 10.44 14.99 -5.30
C GLU A 151 9.48 16.04 -5.89
N GLN A 152 9.45 16.22 -7.21
CA GLN A 152 8.46 17.05 -7.92
C GLN A 152 7.33 16.23 -8.53
N ASP A 153 7.55 14.94 -8.80
CA ASP A 153 6.57 14.04 -9.38
C ASP A 153 5.73 13.35 -8.30
N ALA A 154 4.47 13.82 -8.14
CA ALA A 154 3.52 13.27 -7.18
C ALA A 154 3.20 11.78 -7.45
N GLU A 155 3.14 11.39 -8.71
CA GLU A 155 2.81 10.03 -9.09
C GLU A 155 3.96 9.08 -8.81
N ALA A 156 5.20 9.46 -9.10
CA ALA A 156 6.38 8.68 -8.75
C ALA A 156 6.49 8.48 -7.23
N MET A 157 6.27 9.54 -6.43
CA MET A 157 6.22 9.42 -4.97
C MET A 157 5.10 8.50 -4.49
N TRP A 158 3.92 8.54 -5.11
CA TRP A 158 2.83 7.62 -4.80
C TRP A 158 3.24 6.17 -5.09
N LEU A 159 3.79 5.89 -6.28
CA LEU A 159 4.20 4.54 -6.66
C LEU A 159 5.28 3.99 -5.73
N LEU A 160 6.30 4.79 -5.41
CA LEU A 160 7.34 4.40 -4.45
C LEU A 160 6.77 4.22 -3.04
N GLY A 161 5.97 5.18 -2.57
CA GLY A 161 5.37 5.14 -1.25
C GLY A 161 4.49 3.90 -1.06
N LYS A 162 3.66 3.57 -2.06
CA LYS A 162 2.83 2.36 -2.05
C LYS A 162 3.67 1.09 -2.08
N LEU A 163 4.72 1.04 -2.89
CA LEU A 163 5.67 -0.08 -2.93
C LEU A 163 6.29 -0.37 -1.55
N LEU A 164 6.81 0.67 -0.88
CA LEU A 164 7.42 0.55 0.44
C LEU A 164 6.40 0.15 1.51
N PHE A 165 5.22 0.76 1.45
CA PHE A 165 4.10 0.44 2.34
C PHE A 165 3.72 -1.04 2.24
N ASP A 166 3.57 -1.57 1.03
CA ASP A 166 3.18 -2.96 0.79
C ASP A 166 4.29 -3.96 1.16
N LYS A 167 5.55 -3.53 1.19
CA LYS A 167 6.69 -4.31 1.70
C LYS A 167 6.80 -4.32 3.22
N GLY A 168 5.98 -3.54 3.93
CA GLY A 168 6.00 -3.43 5.39
C GLY A 168 6.86 -2.28 5.93
N GLU A 169 7.46 -1.46 5.05
CA GLU A 169 8.16 -0.22 5.42
C GLU A 169 7.13 0.92 5.58
N ILE A 170 6.20 0.72 6.53
CA ILE A 170 4.96 1.49 6.67
C ILE A 170 5.21 2.99 6.85
N GLU A 171 6.12 3.38 7.73
CA GLU A 171 6.38 4.79 8.05
C GLU A 171 6.97 5.54 6.85
N GLU A 172 7.98 4.97 6.21
CA GLU A 172 8.64 5.59 5.07
C GLU A 172 7.73 5.61 3.84
N GLY A 173 7.03 4.51 3.57
CA GLY A 173 6.03 4.45 2.51
C GLY A 173 4.92 5.48 2.70
N TYR A 174 4.37 5.58 3.92
CA TYR A 174 3.33 6.55 4.23
C TYR A 174 3.82 8.00 4.09
N ARG A 175 5.07 8.29 4.46
CA ARG A 175 5.68 9.62 4.29
C ARG A 175 5.66 10.06 2.81
N TYR A 176 6.04 9.17 1.89
CA TYR A 176 6.00 9.48 0.45
C TYR A 176 4.56 9.63 -0.06
N ILE A 177 3.63 8.78 0.39
CA ILE A 177 2.21 8.90 0.04
C ILE A 177 1.63 10.25 0.49
N GLN A 178 1.98 10.72 1.70
CA GLN A 178 1.55 12.02 2.20
C GLN A 178 2.11 13.17 1.35
N LYS A 179 3.40 13.13 1.00
CA LYS A 179 4.01 14.12 0.10
C LYS A 179 3.31 14.15 -1.27
N ALA A 180 3.02 12.97 -1.83
CA ALA A 180 2.28 12.85 -3.10
C ALA A 180 0.88 13.46 -3.00
N ALA A 181 0.14 13.18 -1.92
CA ALA A 181 -1.19 13.75 -1.68
C ALA A 181 -1.14 15.28 -1.55
N GLN A 182 -0.15 15.82 -0.85
CA GLN A 182 0.03 17.27 -0.65
C GLN A 182 0.29 18.04 -1.95
N LYS A 183 0.92 17.42 -2.94
CA LYS A 183 1.10 18.04 -4.26
C LYS A 183 -0.19 18.18 -5.06
N GLY A 184 -1.25 17.44 -4.71
CA GLY A 184 -2.59 17.57 -5.29
C GLY A 184 -2.77 17.00 -6.70
N SER A 185 -1.69 16.59 -7.39
CA SER A 185 -1.76 16.00 -8.74
C SER A 185 -1.93 14.47 -8.76
N CYS A 186 -1.91 13.80 -7.60
CA CYS A 186 -2.16 12.36 -7.49
C CYS A 186 -3.40 12.07 -6.65
N LYS A 187 -4.50 11.70 -7.31
CA LYS A 187 -5.80 11.45 -6.67
C LYS A 187 -5.75 10.20 -5.77
N GLU A 188 -5.04 9.17 -6.20
CA GLU A 188 -4.87 7.91 -5.48
C GLU A 188 -4.21 8.13 -4.13
N ALA A 189 -3.15 8.91 -4.08
CA ALA A 189 -2.48 9.28 -2.83
C ALA A 189 -3.41 10.07 -1.90
N PHE A 190 -4.16 11.03 -2.43
CA PHE A 190 -5.13 11.79 -1.65
C PHE A 190 -6.23 10.90 -1.04
N MET A 191 -6.81 10.00 -1.83
CA MET A 191 -7.84 9.07 -1.35
C MET A 191 -7.28 8.16 -0.25
N PHE A 192 -6.07 7.62 -0.44
CA PHE A 192 -5.43 6.74 0.54
C PHE A 192 -5.19 7.44 1.89
N VAL A 193 -4.67 8.67 1.87
CA VAL A 193 -4.47 9.46 3.11
C VAL A 193 -5.82 9.78 3.76
N SER A 194 -6.81 10.19 2.97
CA SER A 194 -8.14 10.56 3.47
C SER A 194 -8.86 9.39 4.14
N GLU A 195 -8.81 8.19 3.53
CA GLU A 195 -9.38 6.97 4.10
C GLU A 195 -8.72 6.62 5.44
N ARG A 196 -7.39 6.69 5.51
CA ARG A 196 -6.64 6.45 6.75
C ARG A 196 -6.94 7.47 7.85
N GLU A 197 -7.09 8.74 7.50
CA GLU A 197 -7.48 9.77 8.45
C GLU A 197 -8.92 9.55 8.93
N TYR A 198 -9.83 9.19 8.03
CA TYR A 198 -11.20 8.84 8.37
C TYR A 198 -11.29 7.61 9.29
N GLU A 199 -10.52 6.56 9.05
CA GLU A 199 -10.40 5.40 9.93
C GLU A 199 -9.94 5.80 11.33
N LYS A 200 -8.90 6.66 11.44
CA LYS A 200 -8.44 7.20 12.73
C LYS A 200 -9.50 8.04 13.44
N GLU A 201 -10.29 8.82 12.69
CA GLU A 201 -11.39 9.61 13.26
C GLU A 201 -12.59 8.74 13.69
N LEU A 202 -12.88 7.66 12.97
CA LEU A 202 -13.83 6.64 13.41
C LEU A 202 -13.34 5.97 14.69
N GLU A 203 -12.05 5.63 14.78
CA GLU A 203 -11.47 5.06 15.99
C GLU A 203 -11.63 5.97 17.20
N LYS A 204 -11.50 7.29 17.02
CA LYS A 204 -11.73 8.28 18.09
C LYS A 204 -13.17 8.33 18.60
N LYS A 205 -14.15 7.87 17.81
CA LYS A 205 -15.57 7.80 18.22
C LYS A 205 -15.89 6.56 19.07
N HIS A 206 -15.01 5.57 19.12
CA HIS A 206 -15.18 4.41 19.98
C HIS A 206 -15.07 4.80 21.46
N ARG A 207 -15.99 4.25 22.28
CA ARG A 207 -16.10 4.56 23.72
C ARG A 207 -14.82 4.22 24.48
N PHE A 208 -14.08 3.21 24.06
CA PHE A 208 -12.79 2.82 24.62
C PHE A 208 -11.56 3.43 23.93
N TYR A 209 -11.71 4.40 23.03
CA TYR A 209 -10.56 5.10 22.46
C TYR A 209 -9.63 5.66 23.56
N GLY A 210 -8.33 5.33 23.46
CA GLY A 210 -7.30 5.69 24.44
C GLY A 210 -7.18 4.75 25.64
N VAL A 211 -7.94 3.65 25.67
CA VAL A 211 -7.79 2.58 26.68
C VAL A 211 -6.72 1.59 26.25
N ASP A 212 -5.81 1.26 27.16
CA ASP A 212 -4.80 0.22 27.00
C ASP A 212 -5.46 -1.16 27.18
N LYS A 213 -6.03 -1.69 26.10
CA LYS A 213 -6.77 -2.96 26.11
C LYS A 213 -5.88 -4.13 26.56
N GLU A 214 -4.60 -4.15 26.18
CA GLU A 214 -3.65 -5.20 26.53
C GLU A 214 -3.40 -5.28 28.04
N ALA A 215 -3.27 -4.13 28.71
CA ALA A 215 -3.14 -4.09 30.16
C ALA A 215 -4.31 -4.81 30.87
N PHE A 216 -5.54 -4.67 30.37
CA PHE A 216 -6.70 -5.29 31.01
C PHE A 216 -6.89 -6.78 30.66
N THR A 217 -6.43 -7.22 29.49
CA THR A 217 -6.40 -8.65 29.14
C THR A 217 -5.41 -9.43 30.00
N LYS A 218 -4.26 -8.83 30.35
CA LYS A 218 -3.18 -9.48 31.11
C LYS A 218 -3.47 -9.62 32.61
N PHE A 219 -4.19 -8.67 33.20
CA PHE A 219 -4.39 -8.57 34.66
C PHE A 219 -5.84 -8.77 35.14
N GLY A 220 -6.77 -9.09 34.22
CA GLY A 220 -8.23 -9.07 34.46
C GLY A 220 -8.74 -9.81 35.70
N ASN A 221 -8.00 -10.80 36.20
CA ASN A 221 -8.39 -11.60 37.38
C ASN A 221 -7.65 -11.25 38.68
N ASP A 222 -6.65 -10.35 38.71
CA ASP A 222 -5.81 -10.04 39.90
C ASP A 222 -5.73 -8.54 40.26
N LEU A 223 -6.66 -7.74 39.74
CA LEU A 223 -6.87 -6.34 40.10
C LEU A 223 -7.12 -6.09 41.62
N THR A 224 -6.26 -5.29 42.24
CA THR A 224 -6.41 -4.71 43.59
C THR A 224 -6.70 -3.21 43.54
N LEU A 225 -7.24 -2.62 44.61
CA LEU A 225 -7.46 -1.16 44.67
C LEU A 225 -6.16 -0.35 44.49
N SER A 226 -5.03 -0.86 45.00
CA SER A 226 -3.72 -0.24 44.80
C SER A 226 -3.33 -0.17 43.33
N TRP A 227 -3.69 -1.17 42.54
CA TRP A 227 -3.41 -1.22 41.12
C TRP A 227 -4.29 -0.25 40.33
N VAL A 228 -5.57 -0.14 40.69
CA VAL A 228 -6.50 0.85 40.10
C VAL A 228 -5.95 2.28 40.21
N ASN A 229 -5.29 2.60 41.32
CA ASN A 229 -4.71 3.93 41.56
C ASN A 229 -3.51 4.26 40.65
N ASN A 230 -2.94 3.27 39.94
CA ASN A 230 -1.87 3.50 38.97
C ASN A 230 -2.38 3.99 37.61
N PHE A 231 -3.68 3.93 37.35
CA PHE A 231 -4.29 4.38 36.11
C PHE A 231 -4.88 5.78 36.23
N SER A 232 -4.96 6.47 35.09
CA SER A 232 -5.63 7.76 34.94
C SER A 232 -6.64 7.73 33.78
N GLY A 233 -7.52 8.73 33.72
CA GLY A 233 -8.52 8.88 32.66
C GLY A 233 -9.41 7.65 32.47
N LYS A 234 -9.69 7.29 31.20
CA LYS A 234 -10.52 6.14 30.84
C LYS A 234 -9.94 4.80 31.32
N ASN A 235 -8.61 4.65 31.35
CA ASN A 235 -7.99 3.44 31.91
C ASN A 235 -8.35 3.25 33.38
N ARG A 236 -8.43 4.35 34.16
CA ARG A 236 -8.87 4.29 35.55
C ARG A 236 -10.33 3.90 35.67
N GLU A 237 -11.20 4.38 34.78
CA GLU A 237 -12.60 3.98 34.75
C GLU A 237 -12.76 2.48 34.48
N VAL A 238 -12.03 1.95 33.50
CA VAL A 238 -12.02 0.51 33.18
C VAL A 238 -11.50 -0.30 34.37
N ALA A 239 -10.37 0.11 34.97
CA ALA A 239 -9.80 -0.55 36.14
C ALA A 239 -10.79 -0.54 37.33
N LEU A 240 -11.44 0.59 37.61
CA LEU A 240 -12.43 0.73 38.67
C LEU A 240 -13.64 -0.17 38.43
N PHE A 241 -14.15 -0.22 37.20
CA PHE A 241 -15.28 -1.09 36.85
C PHE A 241 -14.94 -2.57 37.09
N ILE A 242 -13.79 -3.04 36.61
CA ILE A 242 -13.38 -4.44 36.81
C ILE A 242 -13.24 -4.73 38.30
N TYR A 243 -12.61 -3.82 39.07
CA TYR A 243 -12.50 -3.95 40.51
C TYR A 243 -13.87 -3.99 41.22
N HIS A 244 -14.82 -3.13 40.83
CA HIS A 244 -16.18 -3.15 41.37
C HIS A 244 -16.92 -4.45 41.05
N CYS A 245 -16.80 -4.97 39.82
CA CYS A 245 -17.36 -6.27 39.45
C CYS A 245 -16.86 -7.40 40.35
N ARG A 246 -15.57 -7.37 40.72
CA ARG A 246 -15.00 -8.34 41.67
C ARG A 246 -15.58 -8.21 43.08
N LEU A 247 -15.78 -6.99 43.56
CA LEU A 247 -16.41 -6.78 44.87
C LEU A 247 -17.85 -7.32 44.88
N ILE A 248 -18.61 -7.10 43.80
CA ILE A 248 -19.96 -7.64 43.62
C ILE A 248 -19.93 -9.17 43.60
N ILE A 249 -19.04 -9.79 42.82
CA ILE A 249 -18.87 -11.26 42.78
C ILE A 249 -18.53 -11.82 44.16
N ARG A 250 -17.64 -11.15 44.91
CA ARG A 250 -17.28 -11.57 46.27
C ARG A 250 -18.48 -11.51 47.22
N ASP A 251 -19.31 -10.48 47.11
CA ASP A 251 -20.52 -10.35 47.93
C ASP A 251 -21.58 -11.39 47.56
N ILE A 252 -21.73 -11.72 46.25
CA ILE A 252 -22.59 -12.83 45.79
C ILE A 252 -22.19 -14.13 46.50
N TYR A 253 -20.90 -14.46 46.53
CA TYR A 253 -20.42 -15.69 47.18
C TYR A 253 -20.59 -15.69 48.70
N LYS A 254 -20.48 -14.53 49.36
CA LYS A 254 -20.54 -14.44 50.84
C LYS A 254 -21.95 -14.32 51.38
N ASN A 255 -22.75 -13.46 50.77
CA ASN A 255 -24.02 -12.97 51.32
C ASN A 255 -25.21 -13.36 50.46
N GLY A 256 -24.97 -14.08 49.36
CA GLY A 256 -25.99 -14.38 48.36
C GLY A 256 -26.30 -13.19 47.47
N SER A 257 -26.89 -13.52 46.34
CA SER A 257 -27.10 -12.63 45.22
C SER A 257 -28.06 -11.45 45.56
N TYR A 258 -29.07 -11.66 46.43
CA TYR A 258 -30.00 -10.59 46.84
C TYR A 258 -29.30 -9.38 47.46
N ASN A 259 -28.27 -9.59 48.27
CA ASN A 259 -27.50 -8.51 48.91
C ASN A 259 -26.52 -7.83 47.95
N ALA A 260 -26.24 -8.45 46.80
CA ALA A 260 -25.32 -7.90 45.81
C ALA A 260 -25.93 -6.73 45.02
N ILE A 261 -27.25 -6.61 44.96
CA ILE A 261 -27.91 -5.50 44.24
C ILE A 261 -27.63 -4.15 44.90
N ASP A 262 -27.73 -4.05 46.23
CA ASP A 262 -27.49 -2.80 46.95
C ASP A 262 -26.02 -2.38 46.81
N ARG A 263 -25.10 -3.35 46.90
CA ARG A 263 -23.67 -3.15 46.65
C ARG A 263 -23.40 -2.68 45.22
N ALA A 264 -24.04 -3.29 44.21
CA ALA A 264 -23.87 -2.93 42.81
C ALA A 264 -24.41 -1.52 42.54
N LEU A 265 -25.59 -1.20 43.05
CA LEU A 265 -26.17 0.14 42.97
C LEU A 265 -25.26 1.17 43.65
N GLU A 266 -24.73 0.90 44.84
CA GLU A 266 -23.80 1.82 45.54
C GLU A 266 -22.51 2.07 44.73
N LEU A 267 -21.93 1.01 44.15
CA LEU A 267 -20.67 1.09 43.40
C LEU A 267 -20.84 1.72 42.02
N PHE A 268 -21.99 1.53 41.36
CA PHE A 268 -22.26 2.02 40.01
C PHE A 268 -22.96 3.38 39.99
N HIS A 269 -23.75 3.76 41.00
CA HIS A 269 -24.39 5.09 41.06
C HIS A 269 -23.39 6.26 41.09
N ARG A 270 -22.14 6.02 41.54
CA ARG A 270 -21.11 7.07 41.63
C ARG A 270 -20.47 7.42 40.28
N ASN A 271 -20.79 6.73 39.18
CA ASN A 271 -20.08 6.82 37.90
C ASN A 271 -21.02 7.02 36.67
N SER A 272 -21.99 7.91 36.76
CA SER A 272 -22.96 8.18 35.68
C SER A 272 -22.34 8.70 34.36
N SER A 273 -21.11 9.21 34.41
CA SER A 273 -20.35 9.72 33.25
C SER A 273 -19.31 8.74 32.69
N SER A 274 -19.27 7.49 33.17
CA SER A 274 -18.27 6.52 32.74
C SER A 274 -18.52 5.97 31.33
N CYS A 275 -17.44 5.69 30.58
CA CYS A 275 -17.47 4.92 29.33
C CYS A 275 -18.07 3.50 29.47
N LEU A 276 -18.26 3.04 30.72
CA LEU A 276 -18.79 1.72 31.09
C LEU A 276 -20.21 1.74 31.65
N ARG A 277 -20.93 2.85 31.49
CA ARG A 277 -22.32 2.97 31.97
C ARG A 277 -23.21 1.85 31.43
N ILE A 278 -23.03 1.46 30.19
CA ILE A 278 -23.83 0.43 29.51
C ILE A 278 -23.64 -0.93 30.19
N GLU A 279 -22.40 -1.32 30.48
CA GLU A 279 -22.08 -2.55 31.20
C GLU A 279 -22.60 -2.54 32.63
N MET A 280 -22.50 -1.40 33.32
CA MET A 280 -23.01 -1.27 34.69
C MET A 280 -24.52 -1.51 34.75
N GLU A 281 -25.28 -0.89 33.82
CA GLU A 281 -26.73 -1.12 33.70
C GLU A 281 -27.04 -2.57 33.33
N PHE A 282 -26.25 -3.17 32.44
CA PHE A 282 -26.41 -4.58 32.07
C PHE A 282 -26.20 -5.52 33.26
N ILE A 283 -25.14 -5.31 34.04
CA ILE A 283 -24.86 -6.11 35.25
C ILE A 283 -25.97 -5.94 36.28
N ILE A 284 -26.49 -4.73 36.49
CA ILE A 284 -27.65 -4.51 37.36
C ILE A 284 -28.86 -5.31 36.85
N GLY A 285 -29.06 -5.35 35.52
CA GLY A 285 -30.06 -6.20 34.86
C GLY A 285 -29.88 -7.68 35.18
N LEU A 286 -28.65 -8.21 35.04
CA LEU A 286 -28.31 -9.61 35.36
C LEU A 286 -28.64 -9.95 36.82
N ILE A 287 -28.27 -9.07 37.76
CA ILE A 287 -28.55 -9.26 39.19
C ILE A 287 -30.07 -9.31 39.43
N TYR A 288 -30.86 -8.45 38.78
CA TYR A 288 -32.32 -8.51 38.90
C TYR A 288 -32.93 -9.77 38.28
N ASP A 289 -32.35 -10.27 37.17
CA ASP A 289 -32.83 -11.46 36.45
C ASP A 289 -32.66 -12.73 37.30
N GLU A 290 -31.58 -12.82 38.07
CA GLU A 290 -31.26 -13.96 38.95
C GLU A 290 -32.38 -14.25 39.98
N TYR A 291 -33.13 -13.25 40.45
CA TYR A 291 -34.27 -13.46 41.37
C TYR A 291 -35.64 -13.31 40.71
N GLY A 292 -35.69 -13.23 39.38
CA GLY A 292 -36.93 -13.10 38.61
C GLY A 292 -37.64 -11.75 38.77
N SER A 293 -36.90 -10.67 39.04
CA SER A 293 -37.48 -9.33 39.18
C SER A 293 -37.89 -8.75 37.83
N LYS A 294 -39.09 -8.17 37.74
CA LYS A 294 -39.55 -7.45 36.54
C LYS A 294 -38.62 -6.29 36.13
N LYS A 295 -37.85 -5.75 37.08
CA LYS A 295 -36.86 -4.69 36.85
C LYS A 295 -35.73 -5.13 35.92
N ALA A 296 -35.44 -6.42 35.79
CA ALA A 296 -34.41 -6.93 34.89
C ALA A 296 -34.70 -6.53 33.43
N LYS A 297 -35.93 -6.79 32.99
CA LYS A 297 -36.38 -6.44 31.63
C LYS A 297 -36.33 -4.94 31.39
N GLU A 298 -36.71 -4.14 32.38
CA GLU A 298 -36.63 -2.67 32.30
C GLU A 298 -35.18 -2.20 32.11
N GLN A 299 -34.21 -2.82 32.80
CA GLN A 299 -32.80 -2.48 32.64
C GLN A 299 -32.25 -2.87 31.27
N TYR A 300 -32.56 -4.05 30.76
CA TYR A 300 -32.12 -4.45 29.42
C TYR A 300 -32.70 -3.53 28.33
N LEU A 301 -33.98 -3.12 28.44
CA LEU A 301 -34.61 -2.22 27.48
C LEU A 301 -33.93 -0.84 27.38
N LYS A 302 -33.33 -0.33 28.46
CA LYS A 302 -32.64 0.98 28.44
C LYS A 302 -31.41 1.01 27.53
N ILE A 303 -30.81 -0.15 27.27
CA ILE A 303 -29.52 -0.26 26.58
C ILE A 303 -29.56 -1.20 25.37
N ALA A 304 -30.70 -1.83 25.08
CA ALA A 304 -30.82 -2.85 24.03
C ALA A 304 -30.48 -2.34 22.63
N ASP A 305 -30.74 -1.06 22.34
CA ASP A 305 -30.47 -0.47 21.02
C ASP A 305 -28.98 -0.26 20.75
N ILE A 306 -28.16 -0.25 21.80
CA ILE A 306 -26.74 0.11 21.74
C ILE A 306 -25.81 -0.91 22.40
N TYR A 307 -26.36 -2.02 22.91
CA TYR A 307 -25.59 -3.05 23.60
C TYR A 307 -26.09 -4.45 23.25
N PHE A 308 -25.27 -5.16 22.46
CA PHE A 308 -25.59 -6.48 21.95
C PHE A 308 -26.02 -7.46 23.05
N PRO A 309 -25.30 -7.62 24.19
CA PRO A 309 -25.72 -8.55 25.24
C PRO A 309 -27.13 -8.28 25.79
N ALA A 310 -27.51 -6.99 25.96
CA ALA A 310 -28.84 -6.63 26.44
C ALA A 310 -29.93 -6.96 25.43
N GLN A 311 -29.69 -6.67 24.15
CA GLN A 311 -30.60 -7.05 23.07
C GLN A 311 -30.84 -8.56 23.04
N GLN A 312 -29.76 -9.34 23.21
CA GLN A 312 -29.86 -10.80 23.25
C GLN A 312 -30.64 -11.29 24.48
N MET A 313 -30.43 -10.71 25.67
CA MET A 313 -31.17 -11.10 26.88
C MET A 313 -32.70 -10.88 26.78
N LEU A 314 -33.15 -9.93 25.95
CA LEU A 314 -34.57 -9.70 25.66
C LEU A 314 -35.17 -10.71 24.67
N THR A 315 -34.34 -11.49 23.99
CA THR A 315 -34.74 -12.49 22.99
C THR A 315 -34.42 -13.91 23.48
N LYS A 316 -34.95 -14.93 22.81
CA LYS A 316 -34.68 -16.35 23.14
C LYS A 316 -33.54 -16.90 22.27
N THR A 317 -32.42 -16.19 22.19
CA THR A 317 -31.28 -16.57 21.35
C THR A 317 -30.32 -17.50 22.07
N THR A 318 -29.49 -18.22 21.31
CA THR A 318 -28.45 -19.12 21.82
C THR A 318 -27.49 -18.41 22.77
N PHE A 319 -27.14 -17.15 22.49
CA PHE A 319 -26.33 -16.33 23.40
C PHE A 319 -26.98 -16.18 24.78
N ALA A 320 -28.25 -15.77 24.82
CA ALA A 320 -28.98 -15.56 26.06
C ALA A 320 -29.14 -16.87 26.84
N ILE A 321 -29.39 -17.99 26.16
CA ILE A 321 -29.44 -19.32 26.77
C ILE A 321 -28.08 -19.67 27.40
N ASN A 322 -26.99 -19.50 26.65
CA ASN A 322 -25.64 -19.81 27.12
C ASN A 322 -25.21 -18.92 28.29
N LEU A 323 -25.58 -17.64 28.29
CA LEU A 323 -25.28 -16.72 29.38
C LEU A 323 -26.12 -17.07 30.62
N ARG A 324 -27.42 -17.29 30.48
CA ARG A 324 -28.33 -17.68 31.58
C ARG A 324 -27.98 -19.01 32.23
N ASN A 325 -27.39 -19.94 31.48
CA ASN A 325 -26.93 -21.23 32.02
C ASN A 325 -25.70 -21.11 32.94
N ARG A 326 -25.08 -19.92 33.03
CA ARG A 326 -23.98 -19.63 33.95
C ARG A 326 -24.52 -19.07 35.27
N SER A 327 -23.80 -19.29 36.37
CA SER A 327 -24.11 -18.58 37.63
C SER A 327 -23.93 -17.07 37.46
N LEU A 328 -24.63 -16.25 38.25
CA LEU A 328 -24.50 -14.78 38.19
C LEU A 328 -23.03 -14.31 38.26
N ALA A 329 -22.21 -14.93 39.12
CA ALA A 329 -20.79 -14.62 39.20
C ALA A 329 -20.03 -14.91 37.89
N GLN A 330 -20.36 -16.02 37.22
CA GLN A 330 -19.79 -16.37 35.92
C GLN A 330 -20.31 -15.47 34.80
N GLN A 331 -21.56 -15.00 34.86
CA GLN A 331 -22.11 -14.02 33.92
C GLN A 331 -21.37 -12.69 34.02
N ILE A 332 -21.17 -12.16 35.23
CA ILE A 332 -20.40 -10.92 35.44
C ILE A 332 -18.96 -11.09 34.96
N THR A 333 -18.33 -12.24 35.24
CA THR A 333 -16.97 -12.55 34.78
C THR A 333 -16.88 -12.55 33.25
N TYR A 334 -17.89 -13.12 32.57
CA TYR A 334 -17.96 -13.13 31.11
C TYR A 334 -18.00 -11.71 30.52
N ILE A 335 -18.80 -10.82 31.12
CA ILE A 335 -18.89 -9.42 30.67
C ILE A 335 -17.57 -8.67 30.84
N VAL A 336 -16.84 -8.92 31.92
CA VAL A 336 -15.51 -8.36 32.13
C VAL A 336 -14.49 -8.88 31.11
N GLN A 337 -14.52 -10.18 30.79
CA GLN A 337 -13.59 -10.80 29.85
C GLN A 337 -13.79 -10.34 28.41
N HIS A 338 -15.04 -10.06 28.04
CA HIS A 338 -15.43 -9.64 26.69
C HIS A 338 -15.76 -8.14 26.60
N LEU A 339 -15.23 -7.34 27.54
CA LEU A 339 -15.55 -5.91 27.68
C LEU A 339 -15.36 -5.12 26.38
N PHE A 340 -14.29 -5.41 25.64
CA PHE A 340 -13.91 -4.70 24.43
C PHE A 340 -14.47 -5.33 23.13
N GLU A 341 -15.22 -6.43 23.24
CA GLU A 341 -15.80 -7.14 22.09
C GLU A 341 -17.22 -6.66 21.75
N PHE A 342 -17.87 -5.97 22.69
CA PHE A 342 -19.24 -5.46 22.54
C PHE A 342 -19.27 -3.95 22.26
N GLU A 343 -18.29 -3.46 21.48
CA GLU A 343 -18.19 -2.06 21.06
C GLU A 343 -18.84 -1.80 19.71
#